data_AF-A0A377J568-F1
#
_entry.id   AF-A0A377J568-F1
#
_cell.length_a   1.000
_cell.length_b   1.000
_cell.length_c   1.000
_cell.angle_alpha   90.00
_cell.angle_beta   90.00
_cell.angle_gamma   90.00
#
_symmetry.space_group_name_H-M   'P 1'
#
loop_
_entity.id
_entity.type
_entity.pdbx_description
1 polymer ?
#
loop_
_entity_poly.entity_id
_entity_poly.type
_entity_poly.pdbx_seq_one_letter_code
_entity_poly.pdbx_strand_id
1 'polypeptide(L)'
;MKNTDFRSWLLETMRLEYDKWASDREWLEIDRALFADTMLGALKHIVSGGTLLLATDEHREWFSTYALSRFYYNTINRPLLPIFSLNRLLGADVSLQQDSSRENIINMLDIAYENYMFWYVGRINNPIADLCRSKDYGLFWVMDQGIRGSFPLRANDEFLDYKLMDMLRLFEKALYESILNRLDIE
;
A
#
# COMPACT_ATOMS: atom_id res chain seq x y z
N MET A 1 -1.77 3.84 -45.81
CA MET A 1 -2.15 4.06 -44.41
C MET A 1 -3.24 5.12 -44.38
N LYS A 2 -4.40 4.85 -43.78
CA LYS A 2 -5.38 5.92 -43.51
C LYS A 2 -4.72 6.87 -42.51
N ASN A 3 -4.57 8.13 -42.91
CA ASN A 3 -4.05 9.17 -42.03
C ASN A 3 -5.21 9.61 -41.14
N THR A 4 -5.33 8.99 -39.96
CA THR A 4 -6.37 9.37 -38.99
C THR A 4 -6.00 10.73 -38.40
N ASP A 5 -6.95 11.67 -38.43
CA ASP A 5 -6.80 12.97 -37.79
C ASP A 5 -6.57 12.82 -36.28
N PHE A 6 -5.63 13.58 -35.72
CA PHE A 6 -5.22 13.45 -34.31
C PHE A 6 -6.37 13.68 -33.32
N ARG A 7 -7.27 14.63 -33.58
CA ARG A 7 -8.39 14.91 -32.68
C ARG A 7 -9.38 13.76 -32.68
N SER A 8 -9.60 13.16 -33.85
CA SER A 8 -10.44 11.97 -34.00
C SER A 8 -9.83 10.77 -33.26
N TRP A 9 -8.53 10.52 -33.46
CA TRP A 9 -7.80 9.48 -32.73
C TRP A 9 -7.86 9.70 -31.21
N LEU A 10 -7.62 10.93 -30.74
CA LEU A 10 -7.65 11.25 -29.31
C LEU A 10 -9.02 10.97 -28.68
N LEU A 11 -10.11 11.37 -29.33
CA LEU A 11 -11.46 11.13 -28.83
C LEU A 11 -11.79 9.63 -28.78
N GLU A 12 -11.40 8.88 -29.81
CA GLU A 12 -11.59 7.43 -29.85
C GLU A 12 -10.79 6.74 -28.75
N THR A 13 -9.51 7.10 -28.58
CA THR A 13 -8.66 6.57 -27.51
C THR A 13 -9.22 6.89 -26.12
N MET A 14 -9.65 8.12 -25.86
CA MET A 14 -10.25 8.48 -24.56
C MET A 14 -11.46 7.63 -24.21
N ARG A 15 -12.32 7.33 -25.19
CA ARG A 15 -13.50 6.47 -25.00
C ARG A 15 -13.10 5.02 -24.74
N LEU A 16 -12.17 4.49 -25.53
CA LEU A 16 -11.66 3.12 -25.36
C LEU A 16 -11.03 2.93 -23.97
N GLU A 17 -10.19 3.86 -23.53
CA GLU A 17 -9.58 3.81 -22.19
C GLU A 17 -10.61 3.89 -21.07
N TYR A 18 -11.62 4.76 -21.21
CA TYR A 18 -12.72 4.83 -20.25
C TYR A 18 -13.52 3.52 -20.17
N ASP A 19 -13.86 2.93 -21.31
CA ASP A 19 -14.64 1.69 -21.38
C ASP A 19 -13.89 0.49 -20.80
N LYS A 20 -12.57 0.40 -21.06
CA LYS A 20 -11.70 -0.60 -20.42
C LYS A 20 -11.73 -0.47 -18.91
N TRP A 21 -11.51 0.73 -18.37
CA TRP A 21 -11.51 0.96 -16.91
C TRP A 21 -12.89 0.70 -16.30
N ALA A 22 -13.96 1.15 -16.96
CA ALA A 22 -15.33 0.93 -16.50
C ALA A 22 -15.64 -0.58 -16.35
N SER A 23 -15.13 -1.39 -17.26
CA SER A 23 -15.33 -2.85 -17.25
C SER A 23 -14.56 -3.56 -16.12
N ASP A 24 -13.50 -2.94 -15.60
CA ASP A 24 -12.63 -3.54 -14.58
C ASP A 24 -12.94 -3.04 -13.16
N ARG A 25 -13.93 -2.16 -12.96
CA ARG A 25 -14.22 -1.55 -11.63
C ARG A 25 -14.68 -2.53 -10.55
N GLU A 26 -15.25 -3.68 -10.93
CA GLU A 26 -15.75 -4.70 -9.99
C GLU A 26 -14.62 -5.55 -9.38
N TRP A 27 -13.36 -5.36 -9.81
CA TRP A 27 -12.23 -6.19 -9.43
C TRP A 27 -12.07 -6.37 -7.90
N LEU A 28 -12.24 -5.28 -7.13
CA LEU A 28 -12.06 -5.33 -5.68
C LEU A 28 -13.30 -5.87 -4.95
N GLU A 29 -14.48 -5.74 -5.55
CA GLU A 29 -15.70 -6.32 -5.00
C GLU A 29 -15.66 -7.85 -5.05
N ILE A 30 -15.06 -8.40 -6.11
CA ILE A 30 -14.80 -9.84 -6.27
C ILE A 30 -13.90 -10.34 -5.14
N ASP A 31 -12.80 -9.64 -4.87
CA ASP A 31 -11.79 -10.01 -3.86
C ASP A 31 -12.02 -9.38 -2.47
N ARG A 32 -13.23 -8.88 -2.20
CA ARG A 32 -13.54 -8.07 -0.99
C ARG A 32 -13.23 -8.78 0.33
N ALA A 33 -13.45 -10.10 0.41
CA ALA A 33 -13.23 -10.86 1.63
C ALA A 33 -11.73 -10.94 1.95
N LEU A 34 -10.92 -11.27 0.94
CA LEU A 34 -9.46 -11.30 1.06
C LEU A 34 -8.90 -9.90 1.38
N PHE A 35 -9.44 -8.85 0.74
CA PHE A 35 -9.04 -7.49 1.03
C PHE A 35 -9.35 -7.10 2.48
N ALA A 36 -10.56 -7.41 2.96
CA ALA A 36 -10.98 -7.16 4.34
C ALA A 36 -10.08 -7.89 5.34
N ASP A 37 -9.81 -9.18 5.13
CA ASP A 37 -8.94 -9.99 6.00
C ASP A 37 -7.52 -9.41 6.06
N THR A 38 -7.00 -8.94 4.92
CA THR A 38 -5.66 -8.35 4.86
C THR A 38 -5.59 -7.02 5.61
N MET A 39 -6.63 -6.18 5.52
CA MET A 39 -6.66 -4.87 6.19
C MET A 39 -6.97 -4.94 7.69
N LEU A 40 -7.80 -5.90 8.12
CA LEU A 40 -8.33 -5.96 9.49
C LEU A 40 -7.23 -5.96 10.55
N GLY A 41 -6.14 -6.71 10.32
CA GLY A 41 -4.98 -6.74 11.22
C GLY A 41 -4.33 -5.36 11.40
N ALA A 42 -4.20 -4.60 10.31
CA ALA A 42 -3.62 -3.25 10.35
C ALA A 42 -4.56 -2.23 11.03
N LEU A 43 -5.88 -2.37 10.84
CA LEU A 43 -6.88 -1.55 11.52
C LEU A 43 -6.82 -1.77 13.04
N LYS A 44 -6.86 -3.04 13.48
CA LYS A 44 -6.71 -3.42 14.89
C LYS A 44 -5.41 -2.89 15.49
N HIS A 45 -4.31 -3.01 14.75
CA HIS A 45 -2.99 -2.55 15.17
C HIS A 45 -2.97 -1.04 15.45
N ILE A 46 -3.46 -0.23 14.51
CA ILE A 46 -3.53 1.23 14.70
C ILE A 46 -4.46 1.63 15.83
N VAL A 47 -5.66 1.04 15.91
CA VAL A 47 -6.63 1.35 16.97
C VAL A 47 -6.06 1.01 18.36
N SER A 48 -5.20 -0.01 18.44
CA SER A 48 -4.49 -0.40 19.67
C SER A 48 -3.26 0.47 19.97
N GLY A 49 -3.03 1.58 19.24
CA GLY A 49 -1.90 2.49 19.43
C GLY A 49 -0.62 2.11 18.66
N GLY A 50 -0.68 1.10 17.79
CA GLY A 50 0.46 0.65 17.00
C GLY A 50 0.83 1.57 15.84
N THR A 51 2.10 1.52 15.44
CA THR A 51 2.67 2.27 14.31
C THR A 51 2.68 1.43 13.03
N LEU A 52 2.35 2.01 11.88
CA LEU A 52 2.62 1.39 10.57
C LEU A 52 3.88 1.97 9.94
N LEU A 53 4.79 1.08 9.53
CA LEU A 53 5.96 1.43 8.75
C LEU A 53 5.71 1.04 7.28
N LEU A 54 5.36 2.04 6.46
CA LEU A 54 5.07 1.89 5.05
C LEU A 54 6.38 1.76 4.25
N ALA A 55 6.54 0.61 3.61
CA ALA A 55 7.64 0.27 2.74
C ALA A 55 7.14 -0.03 1.32
N THR A 56 7.91 0.35 0.31
CA THR A 56 7.61 0.03 -1.09
C THR A 56 8.84 -0.50 -1.81
N ASP A 57 8.63 -1.21 -2.92
CA ASP A 57 9.71 -1.34 -3.91
C ASP A 57 9.95 -0.03 -4.65
N GLU A 58 11.00 -0.03 -5.50
CA GLU A 58 11.42 1.14 -6.27
C GLU A 58 10.32 1.67 -7.21
N HIS A 59 9.57 0.77 -7.85
CA HIS A 59 8.52 1.17 -8.80
C HIS A 59 7.30 1.77 -8.09
N ARG A 60 7.11 1.49 -6.79
CA ARG A 60 5.96 1.95 -6.00
C ARG A 60 6.32 3.05 -5.00
N GLU A 61 7.50 3.67 -5.11
CA GLU A 61 7.87 4.81 -4.26
C GLU A 61 6.85 5.98 -4.35
N TRP A 62 6.28 6.19 -5.55
CA TRP A 62 5.21 7.16 -5.76
C TRP A 62 4.01 6.91 -4.84
N PHE A 63 3.67 5.65 -4.60
CA PHE A 63 2.54 5.26 -3.76
C PHE A 63 2.81 5.63 -2.30
N SER A 64 4.03 5.41 -1.79
CA SER A 64 4.41 5.82 -0.43
C SER A 64 4.21 7.32 -0.23
N THR A 65 4.69 8.12 -1.19
CA THR A 65 4.55 9.57 -1.17
C THR A 65 3.09 10.00 -1.25
N TYR A 66 2.31 9.38 -2.13
CA TYR A 66 0.88 9.64 -2.28
C TYR A 66 0.11 9.31 -1.00
N ALA A 67 0.33 8.13 -0.42
CA ALA A 67 -0.33 7.67 0.80
C ALA A 67 -0.07 8.60 1.98
N LEU A 68 1.20 8.93 2.26
CA LEU A 68 1.54 9.83 3.36
C LEU A 68 0.97 11.23 3.14
N SER A 69 0.96 11.74 1.90
CA SER A 69 0.36 13.03 1.61
C SER A 69 -1.14 13.07 1.91
N ARG A 70 -1.86 11.96 1.71
CA ARG A 70 -3.28 11.83 2.02
C ARG A 70 -3.54 11.76 3.52
N PHE A 71 -2.79 10.94 4.25
CA PHE A 71 -2.95 10.83 5.70
C PHE A 71 -2.63 12.14 6.43
N TYR A 72 -1.66 12.91 5.93
CA TYR A 72 -1.22 14.16 6.55
C TYR A 72 -1.85 15.43 5.95
N TYR A 73 -2.81 15.30 5.04
CA TYR A 73 -3.49 16.46 4.47
C TYR A 73 -4.42 17.14 5.50
N ASN A 74 -3.98 18.30 5.99
CA ASN A 74 -4.52 19.00 7.15
C ASN A 74 -5.77 19.88 6.88
N THR A 75 -6.71 19.44 6.04
CA THR A 75 -7.92 20.27 5.74
C THR A 75 -9.16 19.89 6.52
N ILE A 76 -9.09 18.84 7.36
CA ILE A 76 -10.22 18.30 8.10
C ILE A 76 -9.69 17.94 9.50
N ASN A 77 -10.48 18.18 10.57
CA ASN A 77 -10.22 17.77 11.97
C ASN A 77 -10.07 16.24 12.11
N ARG A 78 -9.04 15.66 11.49
CA ARG A 78 -8.71 14.24 11.49
C ARG A 78 -7.55 14.02 12.46
N PRO A 79 -7.59 12.94 13.25
CA PRO A 79 -6.44 12.58 14.08
C PRO A 79 -5.24 12.27 13.19
N LEU A 80 -4.06 12.69 13.62
CA LEU A 80 -2.81 12.27 12.98
C LEU A 80 -2.59 10.78 13.23
N LEU A 81 -2.11 10.07 12.20
CA LEU A 81 -1.92 8.63 12.25
C LEU A 81 -0.43 8.32 12.35
N PRO A 82 -0.03 7.33 13.15
CA PRO A 82 1.36 6.90 13.27
C PRO A 82 1.77 6.04 12.06
N ILE A 83 1.86 6.65 10.87
CA ILE A 83 2.19 5.97 9.61
C ILE A 83 3.43 6.63 9.00
N PHE A 84 4.57 5.94 8.97
CA PHE A 84 5.85 6.51 8.54
C PHE A 84 6.44 5.76 7.35
N SER A 85 7.17 6.46 6.47
CA SER A 85 7.88 5.81 5.37
C SER A 85 9.15 5.14 5.89
N LEU A 86 9.22 3.81 5.77
CA LEU A 86 10.41 3.04 6.08
C LEU A 86 11.54 3.33 5.07
N ASN A 87 11.21 3.44 3.78
CA ASN A 87 12.19 3.78 2.73
C ASN A 87 12.93 5.08 3.08
N ARG A 88 12.20 6.12 3.52
CA ARG A 88 12.79 7.41 3.90
C ARG A 88 13.54 7.36 5.24
N LEU A 89 13.11 6.52 6.18
CA LEU A 89 13.79 6.32 7.46
C LEU A 89 15.19 5.73 7.27
N LEU A 90 15.30 4.69 6.43
CA LEU A 90 16.57 4.00 6.20
C LEU A 90 17.53 4.82 5.33
N GLY A 91 17.01 5.65 4.43
CA GLY A 91 17.84 6.41 3.50
C GLY A 91 18.45 5.53 2.40
N ALA A 92 19.04 6.16 1.39
CA ALA A 92 19.54 5.47 0.20
C ALA A 92 20.82 4.65 0.43
N ASP A 93 21.61 5.01 1.44
CA ASP A 93 22.93 4.43 1.68
C ASP A 93 22.90 3.15 2.54
N VAL A 94 21.74 2.81 3.13
CA VAL A 94 21.61 1.62 3.96
C VAL A 94 21.52 0.37 3.09
N SER A 95 22.58 -0.46 3.15
CA SER A 95 22.61 -1.74 2.45
C SER A 95 21.75 -2.78 3.16
N LEU A 96 20.67 -3.21 2.49
CA LEU A 96 19.76 -4.26 2.95
C LEU A 96 20.15 -5.66 2.48
N GLN A 97 21.23 -5.81 1.71
CA GLN A 97 21.60 -7.10 1.11
C GLN A 97 22.20 -8.10 2.11
N GLN A 98 22.75 -7.61 3.22
CA GLN A 98 23.38 -8.46 4.24
C GLN A 98 22.40 -8.71 5.40
N ASP A 99 22.34 -9.95 5.85
CA ASP A 99 21.47 -10.37 6.96
C ASP A 99 21.75 -9.60 8.25
N SER A 100 23.04 -9.37 8.56
CA SER A 100 23.48 -8.58 9.70
C SER A 100 22.98 -7.12 9.65
N SER A 101 22.91 -6.53 8.45
CA SER A 101 22.35 -5.19 8.28
C SER A 101 20.85 -5.16 8.54
N ARG A 102 20.11 -6.18 8.07
CA ARG A 102 18.65 -6.28 8.32
C ARG A 102 18.36 -6.47 9.81
N GLU A 103 19.13 -7.29 10.50
CA GLU A 103 19.01 -7.48 11.96
C GLU A 103 19.26 -6.17 12.72
N ASN A 104 20.31 -5.41 12.37
CA ASN A 104 20.57 -4.11 12.98
C ASN A 104 19.43 -3.12 12.77
N ILE A 105 18.77 -3.14 11.61
CA ILE A 105 17.60 -2.31 11.34
C ILE A 105 16.43 -2.74 12.21
N ILE A 106 16.15 -4.04 12.32
CA ILE A 106 15.08 -4.54 13.21
C ILE A 106 15.36 -4.13 14.66
N ASN A 107 16.59 -4.32 15.15
CA ASN A 107 16.98 -3.89 16.49
C ASN A 107 16.78 -2.38 16.70
N MET A 108 17.14 -1.56 15.70
CA MET A 108 16.93 -0.12 15.75
C MET A 108 15.44 0.24 15.77
N LEU A 109 14.61 -0.43 14.97
CA LEU A 109 13.16 -0.23 14.96
C LEU A 109 12.51 -0.67 16.28
N ASP A 110 12.95 -1.79 16.87
CA ASP A 110 12.45 -2.29 18.16
C ASP A 110 12.83 -1.36 19.33
N ILE A 111 13.95 -0.63 19.22
CA ILE A 111 14.30 0.44 20.17
C ILE A 111 13.43 1.69 19.95
N ALA A 112 13.17 2.06 18.69
CA ALA A 112 12.50 3.30 18.33
C ALA A 112 10.98 3.26 18.48
N TYR A 113 10.36 2.10 18.27
CA TYR A 113 8.91 1.93 18.25
C TYR A 113 8.48 0.80 19.19
N GLU A 114 7.60 1.12 20.14
CA GLU A 114 7.08 0.15 21.10
C GLU A 114 6.27 -0.98 20.43
N ASN A 115 5.42 -0.63 19.45
CA ASN A 115 4.65 -1.59 18.68
C ASN A 115 4.50 -1.12 17.23
N TYR A 116 5.21 -1.76 16.30
CA TYR A 116 5.12 -1.45 14.88
C TYR A 116 4.79 -2.68 14.02
N MET A 117 4.12 -2.39 12.90
CA MET A 117 3.76 -3.36 11.88
C MET A 117 4.24 -2.83 10.52
N PHE A 118 4.80 -3.71 9.70
CA PHE A 118 5.16 -3.35 8.34
C PHE A 118 3.93 -3.31 7.45
N TRP A 119 3.82 -2.25 6.64
CA TRP A 119 2.93 -2.18 5.51
C TRP A 119 3.77 -2.15 4.24
N TYR A 120 3.79 -3.26 3.50
CA TYR A 120 4.61 -3.38 2.29
C TYR A 120 3.75 -3.32 1.02
N VAL A 121 4.19 -2.53 0.04
CA VAL A 121 3.56 -2.42 -1.29
C VAL A 121 4.61 -2.59 -2.39
N GLY A 122 4.65 -3.74 -3.06
CA GLY A 122 5.73 -4.00 -4.02
C GLY A 122 5.88 -5.46 -4.49
N ARG A 123 6.89 -5.71 -5.32
CA ARG A 123 7.32 -7.06 -5.69
C ARG A 123 8.08 -7.66 -4.52
N ILE A 124 8.07 -8.97 -4.34
CA ILE A 124 8.67 -9.56 -3.13
C ILE A 124 10.16 -9.92 -3.28
N ASN A 125 10.69 -9.87 -4.51
CA ASN A 125 12.09 -10.22 -4.80
C ASN A 125 13.00 -8.99 -4.65
N ASN A 126 12.99 -8.36 -3.47
CA ASN A 126 13.93 -7.28 -3.15
C ASN A 126 14.23 -7.22 -1.64
N PRO A 127 15.36 -6.61 -1.25
CA PRO A 127 15.80 -6.60 0.13
C PRO A 127 14.85 -5.91 1.13
N ILE A 128 14.08 -4.91 0.69
CA ILE A 128 13.11 -4.22 1.56
C ILE A 128 11.89 -5.11 1.85
N ALA A 129 11.47 -5.93 0.87
CA ALA A 129 10.47 -6.97 1.10
C ALA A 129 10.99 -8.04 2.08
N ASP A 130 12.26 -8.46 1.95
CA ASP A 130 12.89 -9.42 2.86
C ASP A 130 12.94 -8.91 4.30
N LEU A 131 13.22 -7.61 4.49
CA LEU A 131 13.14 -6.95 5.79
C LEU A 131 11.70 -6.96 6.32
N CYS A 132 10.71 -6.56 5.52
CA CYS A 132 9.32 -6.49 5.99
C CYS A 132 8.76 -7.87 6.37
N ARG A 133 9.21 -8.93 5.70
CA ARG A 133 8.81 -10.32 5.95
C ARG A 133 9.51 -10.96 7.16
N SER A 134 10.45 -10.28 7.82
CA SER A 134 11.09 -10.82 9.02
C SER A 134 10.17 -10.81 10.24
N LYS A 135 9.00 -10.15 10.17
CA LYS A 135 7.95 -10.22 11.19
C LYS A 135 6.81 -11.14 10.74
N ASP A 136 6.19 -11.81 11.72
CA ASP A 136 5.12 -12.79 11.50
C ASP A 136 3.83 -12.18 10.93
N TYR A 137 3.57 -10.90 11.22
CA TYR A 137 2.34 -10.20 10.83
C TYR A 137 2.65 -8.84 10.20
N GLY A 138 1.89 -8.50 9.17
CA GLY A 138 2.02 -7.25 8.42
C GLY A 138 0.91 -7.06 7.40
N LEU A 139 0.80 -5.85 6.86
CA LEU A 139 -0.09 -5.51 5.76
C LEU A 139 0.69 -5.61 4.45
N PHE A 140 0.39 -6.59 3.61
CA PHE A 140 1.16 -6.85 2.39
C PHE A 140 0.29 -6.72 1.15
N TRP A 141 0.58 -5.75 0.29
CA TRP A 141 0.00 -5.62 -1.05
C TRP A 141 1.08 -5.95 -2.07
N VAL A 142 1.02 -7.16 -2.61
CA VAL A 142 2.17 -7.77 -3.30
C VAL A 142 1.88 -8.02 -4.76
N MET A 143 2.87 -7.83 -5.61
CA MET A 143 2.71 -7.99 -7.06
C MET A 143 3.30 -9.30 -7.54
N ASP A 144 2.53 -10.00 -8.38
CA ASP A 144 2.85 -11.24 -9.14
C ASP A 144 3.11 -12.50 -8.30
N GLN A 145 3.42 -12.37 -7.00
CA GLN A 145 3.66 -13.51 -6.13
C GLN A 145 2.75 -13.44 -4.90
N GLY A 146 1.95 -14.48 -4.70
CA GLY A 146 1.10 -14.60 -3.51
C GLY A 146 1.92 -15.05 -2.30
N ILE A 147 2.05 -14.19 -1.30
CA ILE A 147 2.46 -14.58 0.05
C ILE A 147 1.20 -14.89 0.85
N ARG A 148 1.24 -15.88 1.75
CA ARG A 148 0.13 -16.14 2.66
C ARG A 148 -0.16 -14.90 3.50
N GLY A 149 -1.43 -14.50 3.60
CA GLY A 149 -1.84 -13.30 4.34
C GLY A 149 -1.53 -11.98 3.63
N SER A 150 -1.23 -12.02 2.33
CA SER A 150 -1.08 -10.82 1.49
C SER A 150 -2.25 -10.67 0.53
N PHE A 151 -2.48 -9.43 0.10
CA PHE A 151 -3.40 -9.11 -0.98
C PHE A 151 -2.63 -9.10 -2.32
N PRO A 152 -2.93 -10.03 -3.25
CA PRO A 152 -2.19 -10.15 -4.50
C PRO A 152 -2.69 -9.15 -5.54
N LEU A 153 -1.76 -8.55 -6.26
CA LEU A 153 -1.97 -7.68 -7.41
C LEU A 153 -1.13 -8.19 -8.59
N ARG A 154 -1.52 -7.83 -9.81
CA ARG A 154 -0.74 -8.14 -11.02
C ARG A 154 0.11 -6.92 -11.38
N ALA A 155 1.43 -7.06 -11.48
CA ALA A 155 2.30 -5.94 -11.83
C ALA A 155 2.03 -5.42 -13.26
N ASN A 156 1.59 -6.31 -14.15
CA ASN A 156 1.31 -5.99 -15.55
C ASN A 156 -0.15 -5.55 -15.79
N ASP A 157 -0.89 -5.27 -14.72
CA ASP A 157 -2.25 -4.73 -14.83
C ASP A 157 -2.18 -3.27 -15.30
N GLU A 158 -2.85 -2.97 -16.42
CA GLU A 158 -2.91 -1.62 -17.01
C GLU A 158 -3.49 -0.58 -16.03
N PHE A 159 -4.31 -1.02 -15.07
CA PHE A 159 -4.95 -0.16 -14.08
C PHE A 159 -4.35 -0.26 -12.67
N LEU A 160 -3.19 -0.91 -12.49
CA LEU A 160 -2.57 -1.14 -11.19
C LEU A 160 -2.50 0.12 -10.32
N ASP A 161 -2.08 1.25 -10.88
CA ASP A 161 -1.93 2.49 -10.13
C ASP A 161 -3.29 3.02 -9.63
N TYR A 162 -4.34 2.95 -10.46
CA TYR A 162 -5.70 3.29 -10.05
C TYR A 162 -6.21 2.36 -8.94
N LYS A 163 -5.94 1.06 -9.07
CA LYS A 163 -6.29 0.04 -8.08
C LYS A 163 -5.63 0.32 -6.73
N LEU A 164 -4.34 0.66 -6.73
CA LEU A 164 -3.62 1.06 -5.51
C LEU A 164 -4.21 2.32 -4.87
N MET A 165 -4.56 3.33 -5.67
CA MET A 165 -5.23 4.54 -5.16
C MET A 165 -6.60 4.23 -4.55
N ASP A 166 -7.39 3.35 -5.17
CA ASP A 166 -8.71 2.97 -4.68
C ASP A 166 -8.64 2.10 -3.41
N MET A 167 -7.72 1.14 -3.35
CA MET A 167 -7.44 0.37 -2.12
C MET A 167 -7.05 1.30 -0.97
N LEU A 168 -6.17 2.26 -1.22
CA LEU A 168 -5.74 3.23 -0.22
C LEU A 168 -6.89 4.11 0.28
N ARG A 169 -7.79 4.56 -0.60
CA ARG A 169 -8.97 5.34 -0.20
C ARG A 169 -9.89 4.55 0.73
N LEU A 170 -10.10 3.27 0.42
CA LEU A 170 -10.91 2.38 1.25
C LEU A 170 -10.23 2.10 2.59
N PHE A 171 -8.94 1.82 2.59
CA PHE A 171 -8.15 1.62 3.81
C PHE A 171 -8.16 2.86 4.70
N GLU A 172 -7.91 4.05 4.12
CA GLU A 172 -7.98 5.34 4.82
C GLU A 172 -9.35 5.56 5.46
N LYS A 173 -10.43 5.32 4.71
CA LYS A 173 -11.80 5.47 5.22
C LYS A 173 -12.06 4.49 6.38
N ALA A 174 -11.74 3.21 6.19
CA ALA A 174 -11.94 2.20 7.22
C ALA A 174 -11.16 2.54 8.49
N LEU A 175 -9.93 3.03 8.36
CA LEU A 175 -9.08 3.42 9.46
C LEU A 175 -9.67 4.58 10.27
N TYR A 176 -10.13 5.65 9.62
CA TYR A 176 -10.77 6.75 10.34
C TYR A 176 -12.10 6.36 10.97
N GLU A 177 -12.94 5.58 10.28
CA GLU A 177 -14.20 5.10 10.86
C GLU A 177 -13.95 4.16 12.06
N SER A 178 -12.87 3.37 12.03
CA SER A 178 -12.46 2.52 13.15
C SER A 178 -11.99 3.34 14.36
N ILE A 179 -11.13 4.34 14.15
CA ILE A 179 -10.65 5.23 15.24
C ILE A 179 -11.80 6.03 15.88
N LEU A 180 -12.81 6.38 15.08
CA LEU A 180 -14.00 7.08 15.55
C LEU A 180 -15.04 6.13 16.20
N ASN A 181 -14.71 4.84 16.38
CA ASN A 181 -15.59 3.80 16.91
C ASN A 181 -16.93 3.69 16.17
N ARG A 182 -16.91 3.84 14.83
CA ARG A 182 -18.09 3.71 13.96
C ARG A 182 -18.13 2.40 13.19
N LEU A 183 -17.03 1.65 13.22
CA LEU A 183 -16.94 0.29 12.70
C LEU A 183 -16.64 -0.65 13.87
N ASP A 184 -17.38 -1.75 13.92
CA ASP A 184 -17.01 -2.87 14.76
C ASP A 184 -15.90 -3.64 14.07
N ILE A 185 -14.75 -3.70 14.73
CA ILE A 185 -13.56 -4.39 14.25
C ILE A 185 -13.15 -5.50 15.22
N GLU A 186 -13.93 -5.84 16.25
CA GLU A 186 -13.60 -6.91 17.20
C GLU A 186 -13.69 -8.31 16.55
#